data_AF-A0A7V3YBM6-F1
#
_entry.id   AF-A0A7V3YBM6-F1
#
_cell.length_a   1.000
_cell.length_b   1.000
_cell.length_c   1.000
_cell.angle_alpha   90.00
_cell.angle_beta   90.00
_cell.angle_gamma   90.00
#
_symmetry.space_group_name_H-M   'P 1'
#
loop_
_entity.id
_entity.type
_entity.pdbx_description
1 polymer ?
#
loop_
_entity_poly.entity_id
_entity_poly.type
_entity_poly.pdbx_seq_one_letter_code
_entity_poly.pdbx_strand_id
1 'polypeptide(L)'
;MLIGALRVELFLPESGSLKEKRFVLQSLKNKLRNAFNVSVAEVDFQDKWQRSCVAVTCVSTDRKYIDSVFSKVLNTISNESRVEIIDQAVDFF
;
A
#
# COMPACT_ATOMS: atom_id res chain seq x y z
N MET A 1 7.40 -11.31 -18.98
CA MET A 1 6.98 -10.10 -18.23
C MET A 1 6.04 -10.60 -17.15
N LEU A 2 6.35 -10.33 -15.89
CA LEU A 2 5.56 -10.74 -14.74
C LEU A 2 5.05 -9.48 -14.04
N ILE A 3 3.77 -9.46 -13.69
CA ILE A 3 3.14 -8.38 -12.94
C ILE A 3 2.77 -8.92 -11.57
N GLY A 4 3.28 -8.30 -10.51
CA GLY A 4 2.78 -8.52 -9.16
C GLY A 4 1.78 -7.45 -8.79
N ALA A 5 0.74 -7.83 -8.06
CA ALA A 5 -0.16 -6.92 -7.36
C ALA A 5 -0.22 -7.29 -5.88
N LEU A 6 0.15 -6.36 -5.01
CA LEU A 6 0.02 -6.44 -3.56
C LEU A 6 -1.17 -5.59 -3.13
N ARG A 7 -2.17 -6.23 -2.53
CA ARG A 7 -3.29 -5.56 -1.86
C ARG A 7 -2.98 -5.49 -0.36
N VAL A 8 -3.10 -4.30 0.23
CA VAL A 8 -2.90 -4.08 1.67
C VAL A 8 -4.11 -3.35 2.24
N GLU A 9 -4.80 -3.98 3.17
CA GLU A 9 -5.85 -3.34 3.95
C GLU A 9 -5.26 -2.64 5.17
N LEU A 10 -5.67 -1.40 5.38
CA LEU A 10 -5.14 -0.51 6.40
C LEU A 10 -6.25 -0.05 7.35
N PHE A 11 -5.95 -0.08 8.64
CA PHE A 11 -6.69 0.63 9.67
C PHE A 11 -5.99 1.96 9.98
N LEU A 12 -6.75 3.03 10.16
CA LEU A 12 -6.25 4.37 10.51
C LEU A 12 -6.83 4.80 11.87
N PRO A 13 -6.22 4.42 13.00
CA PRO A 13 -6.81 4.59 14.33
C PRO A 13 -7.06 6.06 14.68
N GLU A 14 -6.14 6.94 14.29
CA GLU A 14 -6.16 8.37 14.62
C GLU A 14 -6.92 9.24 13.61
N SER A 15 -7.31 8.70 12.45
CA SER A 15 -8.10 9.49 11.51
C SER A 15 -9.49 9.72 12.11
N GLY A 16 -10.04 10.93 12.01
CA GLY A 16 -11.42 11.29 12.39
C GLY A 16 -12.27 11.81 11.22
N SER A 17 -11.71 11.87 10.00
CA SER A 17 -12.41 12.36 8.81
C SER A 17 -11.83 11.82 7.51
N LEU A 18 -12.62 11.85 6.43
CA LEU A 18 -12.15 11.48 5.09
C LEU A 18 -10.98 12.35 4.61
N LYS A 19 -10.94 13.62 5.02
CA LYS A 19 -9.85 14.55 4.67
C LYS A 19 -8.54 14.12 5.30
N GLU A 20 -8.56 13.76 6.58
CA GLU A 20 -7.38 13.27 7.29
C GLU A 20 -6.88 11.94 6.71
N LYS A 21 -7.78 10.98 6.45
CA LYS A 21 -7.41 9.74 5.75
C LYS A 21 -6.67 10.05 4.45
N ARG A 22 -7.24 10.92 3.61
CA ARG A 22 -6.62 11.30 2.34
C ARG A 22 -5.23 11.90 2.53
N PHE A 23 -5.01 12.70 3.57
CA PHE A 23 -3.70 13.27 3.88
C PHE A 23 -2.68 12.18 4.26
N VAL A 24 -3.05 11.26 5.15
CA VAL A 24 -2.20 10.13 5.57
C VAL A 24 -1.86 9.23 4.38
N LEU A 25 -2.88 8.82 3.62
CA LEU A 25 -2.68 7.97 2.45
C LEU A 25 -1.86 8.67 1.36
N GLN A 26 -2.02 9.97 1.16
CA GLN A 26 -1.21 10.69 0.17
C GLN A 26 0.27 10.69 0.54
N SER A 27 0.58 10.94 1.82
CA SER A 27 1.94 10.87 2.35
C SER A 27 2.54 9.46 2.17
N LEU A 28 1.79 8.43 2.56
CA LEU A 28 2.21 7.03 2.42
C LEU A 28 2.45 6.64 0.95
N LYS A 29 1.48 6.90 0.07
CA LYS A 29 1.59 6.58 -1.37
C LYS A 29 2.77 7.31 -2.03
N ASN A 30 3.01 8.57 -1.67
CA ASN A 30 4.15 9.33 -2.19
C ASN A 30 5.48 8.73 -1.71
N LYS A 31 5.58 8.36 -0.43
CA LYS A 31 6.77 7.68 0.13
C LYS A 31 7.08 6.39 -0.62
N LEU A 32 6.05 5.56 -0.89
CA LEU A 32 6.21 4.29 -1.61
C LEU A 32 6.64 4.50 -3.06
N ARG A 33 6.01 5.42 -3.80
CA ARG A 33 6.39 5.71 -5.20
C ARG A 33 7.79 6.28 -5.33
N ASN A 34 8.24 7.07 -4.35
CA ASN A 34 9.58 7.66 -4.37
C ASN A 34 10.68 6.66 -3.98
N ALA A 35 10.35 5.68 -3.12
CA ALA A 35 11.31 4.69 -2.63
C ALA A 35 11.44 3.46 -3.54
N PHE A 36 10.40 3.12 -4.30
CA PHE A 36 10.34 1.90 -5.10
C PHE A 36 9.79 2.17 -6.50
N ASN A 37 10.24 1.39 -7.48
CA ASN A 37 9.70 1.42 -8.84
C ASN A 37 8.35 0.67 -8.90
N VAL A 38 7.30 1.28 -8.32
CA VAL A 38 5.97 0.69 -8.18
C VAL A 38 4.88 1.71 -8.49
N SER A 39 3.74 1.24 -9.00
CA SER A 39 2.51 2.02 -9.03
C SER A 39 1.70 1.73 -7.77
N VAL A 40 1.06 2.76 -7.20
CA VAL A 40 0.32 2.68 -5.94
C VAL A 40 -1.03 3.39 -6.09
N ALA A 41 -2.11 2.85 -5.55
CA ALA A 41 -3.43 3.48 -5.55
C ALA A 41 -4.27 3.06 -4.33
N GLU A 42 -5.22 3.91 -3.91
CA GLU A 42 -6.29 3.47 -3.01
C GLU A 42 -7.37 2.80 -3.88
N VAL A 43 -7.75 1.57 -3.54
CA VAL A 43 -8.63 0.74 -4.38
C VAL A 43 -9.94 0.35 -3.70
N ASP A 44 -10.06 0.50 -2.37
CA ASP A 44 -11.28 0.17 -1.63
C ASP A 44 -11.42 1.02 -0.35
N PHE A 45 -12.62 1.01 0.23
CA PHE A 45 -13.02 1.73 1.44
C PHE A 45 -12.89 3.26 1.34
N GLN A 46 -13.11 3.84 0.15
CA GLN A 46 -12.96 5.29 -0.06
C GLN A 46 -13.93 6.12 0.78
N ASP A 47 -15.09 5.55 1.16
CA ASP A 47 -16.14 6.15 2.01
C ASP A 47 -15.91 5.96 3.52
N LYS A 48 -14.95 5.12 3.93
CA LYS A 48 -14.56 4.93 5.33
C LYS A 48 -13.35 5.78 5.67
N TRP A 49 -13.33 6.41 6.85
CA TRP A 49 -12.21 7.24 7.30
C TRP A 49 -11.17 6.44 8.11
N GLN A 50 -11.57 5.41 8.86
CA GLN A 50 -10.64 4.53 9.60
C GLN A 50 -10.19 3.30 8.82
N ARG A 51 -10.65 3.10 7.59
CA ARG A 51 -10.30 1.93 6.78
C ARG A 51 -9.95 2.35 5.37
N SER A 52 -8.95 1.71 4.79
CA SER A 52 -8.53 1.91 3.41
C SER A 52 -7.99 0.61 2.85
N CYS A 53 -8.06 0.44 1.54
CA CYS A 53 -7.25 -0.56 0.86
C CYS A 53 -6.32 0.11 -0.14
N VAL A 54 -5.03 -0.21 -0.08
CA VAL A 54 -4.01 0.28 -1.00
C VAL A 54 -3.52 -0.89 -1.85
N ALA A 55 -3.53 -0.71 -3.17
CA ALA A 55 -2.89 -1.62 -4.11
C ALA A 55 -1.52 -1.07 -4.53
N VAL A 56 -0.53 -1.96 -4.60
CA VAL A 56 0.82 -1.70 -5.08
C VAL A 56 1.12 -2.69 -6.19
N THR A 57 1.57 -2.21 -7.35
CA THR A 57 1.90 -3.08 -8.49
C THR A 57 3.34 -2.87 -8.93
N CYS A 58 3.99 -3.96 -9.32
CA CYS A 58 5.37 -3.98 -9.81
C CYS A 58 5.48 -4.89 -11.03
N VAL A 59 6.20 -4.45 -12.06
CA VAL A 59 6.46 -5.23 -13.27
C VAL A 59 7.93 -5.56 -13.34
N SER A 60 8.27 -6.84 -13.53
CA SER A 60 9.65 -7.30 -13.67
C SER A 60 9.70 -8.59 -14.50
N THR A 61 10.91 -9.02 -14.88
CA THR A 61 11.16 -10.35 -15.43
C THR A 61 11.48 -11.38 -14.33
N ASP A 62 11.80 -10.93 -13.12
CA ASP A 62 12.18 -11.78 -11.98
C ASP A 62 11.15 -11.69 -10.85
N ARG A 63 10.56 -12.83 -10.49
CA ARG A 63 9.62 -12.96 -9.37
C ARG A 63 10.27 -12.63 -8.03
N LYS A 64 11.53 -13.04 -7.80
CA LYS A 64 12.23 -12.78 -6.54
C LYS A 64 12.45 -11.29 -6.32
N TYR A 65 12.68 -10.54 -7.40
CA TYR A 65 12.73 -9.08 -7.35
C TYR A 65 11.38 -8.50 -6.89
N ILE A 66 10.26 -8.93 -7.48
CA ILE A 66 8.92 -8.47 -7.10
C ILE A 66 8.63 -8.79 -5.62
N ASP A 67 8.89 -10.03 -5.18
CA ASP A 67 8.70 -10.46 -3.79
C ASP A 67 9.55 -9.62 -2.82
N SER A 68 10.79 -9.31 -3.20
CA SER A 68 11.67 -8.45 -2.40
C SER A 68 11.15 -7.01 -2.31
N VAL A 69 10.65 -6.46 -3.42
CA VAL A 69 10.03 -5.12 -3.44
C VAL A 69 8.79 -5.11 -2.55
N PHE A 70 7.89 -6.09 -2.66
CA PHE A 70 6.68 -6.18 -1.84
C PHE A 70 6.99 -6.33 -0.36
N SER A 71 7.99 -7.14 0.00
CA SER A 71 8.45 -7.25 1.39
C SER A 71 8.95 -5.91 1.95
N LYS A 72 9.70 -5.13 1.16
CA LYS A 72 10.17 -3.79 1.56
C LYS A 72 9.04 -2.77 1.65
N VAL A 73 8.06 -2.85 0.74
CA VAL A 73 6.84 -2.03 0.77
C VAL A 73 6.05 -2.30 2.05
N LEU A 74 5.79 -3.57 2.38
CA LEU A 74 5.10 -3.97 3.61
C LEU A 74 5.84 -3.47 4.84
N ASN A 75 7.15 -3.67 4.92
CA ASN A 75 7.96 -3.12 6.02
C ASN A 75 7.88 -1.59 6.11
N THR A 76 7.77 -0.89 4.98
CA THR A 76 7.64 0.57 4.97
C THR A 76 6.27 1.02 5.49
N ILE A 77 5.22 0.27 5.18
CA ILE A 77 3.86 0.50 5.66
C ILE A 77 3.75 0.18 7.15
N SER A 78 4.28 -0.96 7.61
CA SER A 78 4.27 -1.33 9.03
C SER A 78 5.03 -0.36 9.93
N ASN A 79 6.01 0.37 9.38
CA ASN A 79 6.76 1.41 10.09
C ASN A 79 6.09 2.80 10.08
N GLU A 80 4.93 2.94 9.43
CA GLU A 80 4.16 4.19 9.42
C GLU A 80 3.18 4.18 10.61
N SER A 81 3.47 4.96 11.64
CA SER A 81 2.72 4.94 12.92
C SER A 81 1.24 5.34 12.80
N ARG A 82 0.86 6.00 11.70
CA ARG A 82 -0.52 6.47 11.47
C ARG A 82 -1.44 5.39 10.88
N VAL A 83 -0.91 4.22 10.50
CA VAL A 83 -1.67 3.14 9.89
C VAL A 83 -1.27 1.78 10.48
N GLU A 84 -2.20 0.85 10.48
CA GLU A 84 -1.97 -0.54 10.88
C GLU A 84 -2.40 -1.46 9.74
N ILE A 85 -1.65 -2.53 9.48
CA ILE A 85 -2.02 -3.51 8.46
C ILE A 85 -3.05 -4.47 9.05
N ILE A 86 -4.21 -4.58 8.41
CA ILE A 86 -5.28 -5.51 8.78
C ILE A 86 -5.10 -6.83 8.03
N ASP A 87 -4.86 -6.74 6.73
CA ASP A 87 -4.77 -7.89 5.83
C ASP A 87 -3.89 -7.55 4.62
N GLN A 88 -3.35 -8.59 3.98
CA GLN A 88 -2.55 -8.46 2.77
C GLN A 88 -2.70 -9.68 1.86
N ALA A 89 -2.73 -9.43 0.55
CA ALA A 89 -2.77 -10.48 -0.46
C ALA A 89 -1.86 -10.13 -1.64
N VAL A 90 -1.26 -11.16 -2.25
CA VAL A 90 -0.39 -11.00 -3.42
C VAL A 90 -0.91 -11.86 -4.57
N ASP A 91 -1.13 -11.22 -5.71
CA ASP A 91 -1.52 -11.86 -6.95
C ASP A 91 -0.43 -11.66 -8.02
N PHE A 92 -0.27 -12.64 -8.91
CA PHE A 92 0.67 -12.59 -10.03
C PHE A 92 -0.06 -12.79 -11.35
N PHE A 93 0.34 -12.03 -12.37
CA PHE A 93 -0.21 -12.05 -13.73
C PHE A 93 0.90 -12.12 -14.78
#